data_AF-A0A349N255-F1
#
_entry.id   AF-A0A349N255-F1
#
_cell.length_a   1.000
_cell.length_b   1.000
_cell.length_c   1.000
_cell.angle_alpha   90.00
_cell.angle_beta   90.00
_cell.angle_gamma   90.00
#
_symmetry.space_group_name_H-M   'P 1'
#
loop_
_entity.id
_entity.type
_entity.pdbx_description
1 polymer ?
#
loop_
_entity_poly.entity_id
_entity_poly.type
_entity_poly.pdbx_seq_one_letter_code
_entity_poly.pdbx_strand_id
1 'polypeptide(L)'
;MKMKHAAVAAAAAGMLAFGSVFGVSAAGIGYVNMNEVMQSHPKMEKAQLDMKAAVQKAQDDFNKQSQGKSDQDKQQLAQDFQKQLSDKERTTMQPIIKDVMGAIENVRKAKSLDVILDQGAVISGGVDVTNDVETNLKK
;
A
#
# COMPACT_ATOMS: atom_id res chain seq x y z
N MET A 1 -3.98 42.18 -57.99
CA MET A 1 -4.06 43.42 -57.19
C MET A 1 -4.70 43.09 -55.85
N LYS A 2 -3.89 43.12 -54.78
CA LYS A 2 -4.21 43.46 -53.38
C LYS A 2 -5.39 42.74 -52.68
N MET A 3 -5.02 41.86 -51.74
CA MET A 3 -5.82 41.47 -50.58
C MET A 3 -6.33 42.72 -49.84
N LYS A 4 -7.60 42.73 -49.43
CA LYS A 4 -8.17 43.74 -48.53
C LYS A 4 -8.90 43.07 -47.36
N HIS A 5 -8.19 43.02 -46.24
CA HIS A 5 -8.64 43.28 -44.87
C HIS A 5 -10.09 42.92 -44.50
N ALA A 6 -10.30 41.73 -43.92
CA ALA A 6 -11.42 41.46 -43.02
C ALA A 6 -11.11 40.24 -42.14
N ALA A 7 -10.11 40.33 -41.28
CA ALA A 7 -9.75 39.22 -40.38
C ALA A 7 -9.27 39.71 -39.01
N VAL A 8 -9.96 40.67 -38.38
CA VAL A 8 -9.72 41.01 -36.97
C VAL A 8 -11.01 41.56 -36.33
N ALA A 9 -12.02 40.71 -36.07
CA ALA A 9 -13.12 41.06 -35.15
C ALA A 9 -14.02 39.87 -34.75
N ALA A 10 -13.51 38.64 -34.69
CA ALA A 10 -14.31 37.49 -34.24
C ALA A 10 -13.52 36.54 -33.30
N ALA A 11 -12.57 37.08 -32.54
CA ALA A 11 -11.74 36.31 -31.60
C ALA A 11 -11.95 36.70 -30.12
N ALA A 12 -12.99 37.49 -29.79
CA ALA A 12 -13.22 37.95 -28.42
C ALA A 12 -14.52 37.41 -27.77
N ALA A 13 -15.39 36.71 -28.51
CA ALA A 13 -16.64 36.16 -27.96
C ALA A 13 -16.59 34.65 -27.65
N GLY A 14 -15.54 33.94 -28.05
CA GLY A 14 -15.40 32.49 -27.84
C GLY A 14 -14.70 32.07 -26.54
N MET A 15 -14.06 33.01 -25.82
CA MET A 15 -13.26 32.67 -24.63
C MET A 15 -14.07 32.55 -23.33
N LEU A 16 -15.38 32.83 -23.34
CA LEU A 16 -16.22 32.73 -22.15
C LEU A 16 -16.94 31.37 -21.99
N ALA A 17 -16.84 30.47 -22.97
CA ALA A 17 -17.55 29.17 -22.94
C ALA A 17 -16.70 27.97 -22.48
N PHE A 18 -15.40 28.16 -22.20
CA PHE A 18 -14.51 27.10 -21.70
C PHE A 18 -14.14 27.26 -20.21
N GLY A 19 -14.71 28.25 -19.52
CA GLY A 19 -14.35 28.60 -18.14
C GLY A 19 -14.97 27.73 -17.04
N SER A 20 -15.78 26.71 -17.36
CA SER A 20 -16.53 25.94 -16.35
C SER A 20 -16.33 24.42 -16.38
N VAL A 21 -15.46 23.87 -17.23
CA VAL A 21 -15.25 22.41 -17.28
C VAL A 21 -14.25 21.89 -16.25
N PHE A 22 -13.48 22.76 -15.60
CA PHE A 22 -12.71 22.39 -14.41
C PHE A 22 -13.56 22.65 -13.17
N GLY A 23 -14.71 21.97 -13.08
CA GLY A 23 -15.28 21.73 -11.77
C GLY A 23 -14.19 21.02 -10.97
N VAL A 24 -13.60 21.71 -10.00
CA VAL A 24 -12.92 21.07 -8.88
C VAL A 24 -14.03 20.25 -8.21
N SER A 25 -14.22 19.03 -8.69
CA SER A 25 -14.96 18.02 -7.95
C SER A 25 -14.26 17.95 -6.60
N ALA A 26 -14.98 18.29 -5.53
CA ALA A 26 -14.47 18.12 -4.17
C ALA A 26 -13.83 16.73 -4.11
N ALA A 27 -12.53 16.68 -3.85
CA ALA A 27 -11.77 15.45 -3.94
C ALA A 27 -12.35 14.46 -2.92
N GLY A 28 -12.66 13.26 -3.41
CA GLY A 28 -13.43 12.29 -2.65
C GLY A 28 -12.62 11.68 -1.52
N ILE A 29 -13.31 11.22 -0.48
CA ILE A 29 -12.73 10.30 0.50
C ILE A 29 -12.82 8.89 -0.10
N GLY A 30 -11.67 8.24 -0.25
CA GLY A 30 -11.62 6.80 -0.52
C GLY A 30 -11.55 5.99 0.76
N TYR A 31 -11.85 4.70 0.67
CA TYR A 31 -11.52 3.75 1.72
C TYR A 31 -11.04 2.43 1.16
N VAL A 32 -10.26 1.71 1.96
CA VAL A 32 -9.62 0.46 1.58
C VAL A 32 -9.75 -0.58 2.68
N ASN A 33 -10.05 -1.81 2.31
CA ASN A 33 -9.91 -2.96 3.20
C ASN A 33 -8.44 -3.36 3.29
N MET A 34 -7.73 -2.90 4.32
CA MET A 34 -6.30 -3.20 4.45
C MET A 34 -6.04 -4.70 4.63
N ASN A 35 -6.94 -5.41 5.31
CA ASN A 35 -6.77 -6.85 5.53
C ASN A 35 -6.85 -7.64 4.22
N GLU A 36 -7.79 -7.27 3.34
CA GLU A 36 -7.98 -7.92 2.04
C GLU A 36 -6.81 -7.63 1.11
N VAL A 37 -6.41 -6.36 1.00
CA VAL A 37 -5.26 -5.95 0.19
C VAL A 37 -3.95 -6.60 0.65
N MET A 38 -3.74 -6.68 1.97
CA MET A 38 -2.58 -7.38 2.52
C MET A 38 -2.64 -8.87 2.17
N GLN A 39 -3.78 -9.54 2.33
CA GLN A 39 -3.92 -10.97 2.04
C GLN A 39 -3.77 -11.31 0.55
N SER A 40 -4.26 -10.45 -0.34
CA SER A 40 -4.16 -10.64 -1.79
C SER A 40 -2.81 -10.26 -2.38
N HIS A 41 -1.90 -9.72 -1.57
CA HIS A 41 -0.59 -9.28 -2.02
C HIS A 41 0.27 -10.46 -2.54
N PRO A 42 0.85 -10.39 -3.76
CA PRO A 42 1.51 -11.53 -4.41
C PRO A 42 2.66 -12.16 -3.61
N LYS A 43 3.34 -11.37 -2.77
CA LYS A 43 4.47 -11.83 -1.94
C LYS A 43 4.03 -12.46 -0.60
N MET A 44 2.75 -12.45 -0.23
CA MET A 44 2.32 -12.95 1.07
C MET A 44 2.54 -14.43 1.26
N GLU A 45 2.23 -15.25 0.26
CA GLU A 45 2.43 -16.69 0.35
C GLU A 45 3.91 -17.01 0.61
N LYS A 46 4.80 -16.36 -0.13
CA LYS A 46 6.24 -16.48 0.07
C LYS A 46 6.66 -16.02 1.47
N ALA A 47 6.14 -14.88 1.94
CA ALA A 47 6.43 -14.38 3.29
C ALA A 47 6.00 -15.38 4.38
N GLN A 48 4.82 -15.98 4.25
CA GLN A 48 4.34 -17.00 5.19
C GLN A 48 5.24 -18.24 5.19
N LEU A 49 5.67 -18.71 4.02
CA LEU A 49 6.60 -19.83 3.90
C LEU A 49 7.97 -19.51 4.50
N ASP A 50 8.51 -18.33 4.21
CA ASP A 50 9.79 -17.87 4.76
C ASP A 50 9.74 -17.77 6.29
N MET A 51 8.61 -17.31 6.86
CA MET A 51 8.40 -17.25 8.30
C MET A 51 8.25 -18.62 8.94
N LYS A 52 7.50 -19.53 8.33
CA LYS A 52 7.38 -20.93 8.81
C LYS A 52 8.75 -21.61 8.83
N ALA A 53 9.54 -21.42 7.77
CA ALA A 53 10.91 -21.94 7.71
C ALA A 53 11.82 -21.32 8.79
N ALA A 54 11.70 -20.02 9.05
CA ALA A 54 12.45 -19.34 10.09
C ALA A 54 12.11 -19.87 11.49
N VAL A 55 10.82 -20.11 11.79
CA VAL A 55 10.37 -20.69 13.06
C VAL A 55 10.91 -22.11 13.23
N GLN A 56 10.80 -22.95 12.20
CA GLN A 56 11.34 -24.31 12.26
C GLN A 56 12.85 -24.30 12.51
N LYS A 57 13.58 -23.45 11.78
CA LYS A 57 15.02 -23.32 11.95
C LYS A 57 15.39 -22.84 13.36
N ALA A 58 14.68 -21.84 13.88
CA ALA A 58 14.90 -21.32 15.23
C ALA A 58 14.66 -22.41 16.29
N GLN A 59 13.63 -23.24 16.12
CA GLN A 59 13.36 -24.36 17.02
C GLN A 59 14.47 -25.41 16.98
N ASP A 60 14.94 -25.79 15.79
CA ASP A 60 16.01 -26.77 15.63
C ASP A 60 17.33 -26.25 16.20
N ASP A 61 17.63 -24.97 15.97
CA ASP A 61 18.82 -24.32 16.49
C ASP A 61 18.76 -24.21 18.03
N PHE A 62 17.60 -23.89 18.60
CA PHE A 62 17.39 -23.88 20.06
C PHE A 62 17.63 -25.27 20.66
N ASN A 63 17.01 -26.30 20.08
CA ASN A 63 17.16 -27.68 20.56
C ASN A 63 18.61 -28.16 20.50
N LYS A 64 19.38 -27.74 19.51
CA LYS A 64 20.82 -28.07 19.40
C LYS A 64 21.66 -27.26 20.39
N GLN A 65 21.44 -25.96 20.46
CA GLN A 65 22.27 -25.06 21.26
C GLN A 65 21.96 -25.15 22.76
N SER A 66 20.76 -25.56 23.15
CA SER A 66 20.36 -25.72 24.57
C SER A 66 20.90 -26.98 25.24
N GLN A 67 21.45 -27.94 24.47
CA GLN A 67 21.99 -29.19 25.02
C GLN A 67 23.19 -28.91 25.94
N GLY A 68 23.14 -29.47 27.15
CA GLY A 68 24.19 -29.31 28.15
C GLY A 68 24.33 -27.89 28.72
N LYS A 69 23.44 -26.96 28.36
CA LYS A 69 23.43 -25.59 28.90
C LYS A 69 22.69 -25.48 30.22
N SER A 70 23.08 -24.49 31.03
CA SER A 70 22.35 -24.10 32.24
C SER A 70 20.99 -23.50 31.90
N ASP A 71 20.08 -23.43 32.87
CA ASP A 71 18.75 -22.85 32.65
C ASP A 71 18.82 -21.34 32.37
N GLN A 72 19.81 -20.64 32.93
CA GLN A 72 20.07 -19.23 32.63
C GLN A 72 20.50 -19.05 31.17
N ASP A 73 21.41 -19.89 30.68
CA ASP A 73 21.86 -19.81 29.28
C ASP A 73 20.73 -20.17 28.31
N LYS A 74 19.86 -21.13 28.67
CA LYS A 74 18.66 -21.46 27.88
C LYS A 74 17.68 -20.30 27.83
N GLN A 75 17.51 -19.58 28.93
CA GLN A 75 16.64 -18.40 28.98
C GLN A 75 17.19 -17.28 28.08
N GLN A 76 18.49 -17.00 28.13
CA GLN A 76 19.12 -16.03 27.24
C GLN A 76 18.97 -16.43 25.77
N LEU A 77 19.24 -17.70 25.48
CA LEU A 77 19.10 -18.26 24.14
C LEU A 77 17.65 -18.11 23.61
N ALA A 78 16.64 -18.37 24.44
CA ALA A 78 15.24 -18.18 24.08
C ALA A 78 14.92 -16.70 23.75
N GLN A 79 15.45 -15.74 24.50
CA GLN A 79 15.28 -14.31 24.22
C GLN A 79 15.91 -13.92 22.89
N ASP A 80 17.12 -14.43 22.61
CA ASP A 80 17.82 -14.15 21.35
C ASP A 80 17.04 -14.70 20.15
N PHE A 81 16.49 -15.91 20.26
CA PHE A 81 15.64 -16.49 19.22
C PHE A 81 14.35 -15.70 19.00
N GLN A 82 13.68 -15.28 20.07
CA GLN A 82 12.48 -14.46 19.96
C GLN A 82 12.79 -13.15 19.22
N LYS A 83 13.92 -12.51 19.55
CA LYS A 83 14.37 -11.29 18.86
C LYS A 83 14.66 -11.57 17.38
N GLN A 84 15.35 -12.66 17.06
CA GLN A 84 15.65 -13.04 15.68
C GLN A 84 14.37 -13.29 14.86
N LEU A 85 13.37 -13.96 15.44
CA LEU A 85 12.08 -14.19 14.78
C LEU A 85 11.33 -12.89 14.55
N SER A 86 11.26 -12.00 15.53
CA SER A 86 10.63 -10.68 15.36
C SER A 86 11.35 -9.81 14.33
N ASP A 87 12.68 -9.82 14.31
CA ASP A 87 13.47 -9.12 13.29
C ASP A 87 13.22 -9.72 11.89
N LYS A 88 13.12 -11.05 11.80
CA LYS A 88 12.81 -11.76 10.55
C LYS A 88 11.39 -11.46 10.05
N GLU A 89 10.41 -11.42 10.94
CA GLU A 89 9.03 -11.05 10.62
C GLU A 89 8.96 -9.64 10.06
N ARG A 90 9.54 -8.67 10.78
CA ARG A 90 9.58 -7.27 10.35
C ARG A 90 10.22 -7.10 8.98
N THR A 91 11.38 -7.73 8.76
CA THR A 91 12.11 -7.61 7.49
C THR A 91 11.42 -8.31 6.34
N THR A 92 10.73 -9.41 6.60
CA THR A 92 9.92 -10.14 5.60
C THR A 92 8.68 -9.33 5.21
N MET A 93 8.03 -8.69 6.19
CA MET A 93 6.77 -7.96 5.97
C MET A 93 6.96 -6.52 5.47
N GLN A 94 8.07 -5.84 5.82
CA GLN A 94 8.35 -4.47 5.38
C GLN A 94 8.18 -4.22 3.86
N PRO A 95 8.72 -5.06 2.95
CA PRO A 95 8.53 -4.83 1.52
C PRO A 95 7.07 -4.92 1.11
N ILE A 96 6.30 -5.84 1.68
CA ILE A 96 4.86 -5.98 1.42
C ILE A 96 4.11 -4.71 1.86
N ILE A 97 4.37 -4.25 3.08
CA ILE A 97 3.75 -3.02 3.60
C ILE A 97 4.08 -1.83 2.70
N LYS A 98 5.34 -1.73 2.26
CA LYS A 98 5.77 -0.65 1.36
C LYS A 98 5.07 -0.70 0.01
N ASP A 99 4.94 -1.88 -0.57
CA ASP A 99 4.26 -2.10 -1.85
C ASP A 99 2.77 -1.71 -1.73
N VAL A 100 2.09 -2.13 -0.65
CA VAL A 100 0.69 -1.76 -0.37
C VAL A 100 0.52 -0.25 -0.21
N MET A 101 1.36 0.42 0.60
CA MET A 101 1.29 1.87 0.77
C MET A 101 1.55 2.61 -0.56
N GLY A 102 2.47 2.12 -1.38
CA GLY A 102 2.73 2.65 -2.72
C GLY A 102 1.52 2.50 -3.64
N ALA A 103 0.88 1.32 -3.65
CA ALA A 103 -0.32 1.06 -4.43
C ALA A 103 -1.50 1.95 -4.02
N ILE A 104 -1.71 2.14 -2.72
CA ILE A 104 -2.73 3.06 -2.17
C ILE A 104 -2.48 4.49 -2.65
N GLU A 105 -1.23 4.97 -2.55
CA GLU A 105 -0.89 6.32 -2.99
C GLU A 105 -1.05 6.51 -4.51
N ASN A 106 -0.73 5.50 -5.30
CA ASN A 106 -0.96 5.51 -6.74
C ASN A 106 -2.45 5.61 -7.07
N VAL A 107 -3.29 4.81 -6.40
CA VAL A 107 -4.74 4.84 -6.60
C VAL A 107 -5.34 6.16 -6.14
N ARG A 108 -4.89 6.69 -5.00
CA ARG A 108 -5.31 8.00 -4.49
C ARG A 108 -5.08 9.10 -5.53
N LYS A 109 -3.87 9.15 -6.10
CA LYS A 109 -3.52 10.10 -7.17
C LYS A 109 -4.32 9.87 -8.44
N ALA A 110 -4.44 8.63 -8.89
CA ALA A 110 -5.14 8.29 -10.13
C ALA A 110 -6.64 8.64 -10.08
N LYS A 111 -7.26 8.59 -8.90
CA LYS A 111 -8.67 8.93 -8.69
C LYS A 111 -8.90 10.33 -8.13
N SER A 112 -7.84 11.14 -8.00
CA SER A 112 -7.90 12.49 -7.42
C SER A 112 -8.61 12.52 -6.05
N LEU A 113 -8.30 11.56 -5.18
CA LEU A 113 -8.84 11.47 -3.83
C LEU A 113 -7.97 12.28 -2.85
N ASP A 114 -8.58 12.94 -1.88
CA ASP A 114 -7.84 13.68 -0.86
C ASP A 114 -7.17 12.75 0.14
N VAL A 115 -7.91 11.72 0.56
CA VAL A 115 -7.50 10.75 1.57
C VAL A 115 -8.09 9.39 1.27
N ILE A 116 -7.38 8.34 1.69
CA ILE A 116 -7.91 6.99 1.76
C ILE A 116 -7.87 6.57 3.23
N LEU A 117 -9.03 6.17 3.77
CA LEU A 117 -9.15 5.67 5.13
C LEU A 117 -9.16 4.14 5.14
N ASP A 118 -8.78 3.54 6.26
CA ASP A 118 -9.08 2.13 6.48
C ASP A 118 -10.60 1.93 6.60
N GLN A 119 -11.12 0.86 5.99
CA GLN A 119 -12.56 0.56 5.96
C GLN A 119 -13.16 0.47 7.37
N GLY A 120 -12.41 0.01 8.37
CA GLY A 120 -12.90 -0.07 9.75
C GLY A 120 -13.23 1.29 10.39
N ALA A 121 -12.73 2.39 9.82
CA ALA A 121 -13.02 3.75 10.26
C ALA A 121 -14.20 4.40 9.51
N VAL A 122 -14.78 3.72 8.51
CA VAL A 122 -15.83 4.27 7.63
C VAL A 122 -17.19 3.69 7.99
N ILE A 123 -18.11 4.57 8.39
CA ILE A 123 -19.49 4.18 8.75
C ILE A 123 -20.42 4.26 7.53
N SER A 124 -20.28 5.30 6.70
CA SER A 124 -21.09 5.51 5.49
C SER A 124 -20.43 6.51 4.55
N GLY A 125 -20.69 6.38 3.24
CA GLY A 125 -20.12 7.21 2.20
C GLY A 125 -18.73 6.76 1.74
N GLY A 126 -18.02 7.66 1.05
CA GLY A 126 -16.72 7.38 0.47
C GLY A 126 -16.76 6.43 -0.73
N VAL A 127 -15.61 6.25 -1.36
CA VAL A 127 -15.43 5.35 -2.51
C VAL A 127 -14.54 4.18 -2.09
N ASP A 128 -15.05 2.96 -2.22
CA ASP A 128 -14.22 1.76 -2.04
C ASP A 128 -13.18 1.70 -3.16
N VAL A 129 -11.91 1.63 -2.77
CA VAL A 129 -10.78 1.49 -3.70
C VAL A 129 -10.01 0.17 -3.50
N THR A 130 -10.54 -0.76 -2.71
CA THR A 130 -9.90 -2.06 -2.40
C THR A 130 -9.44 -2.77 -3.67
N ASN A 131 -10.36 -3.03 -4.59
CA ASN A 131 -10.06 -3.71 -5.86
C ASN A 131 -9.05 -2.95 -6.74
N ASP A 132 -9.07 -1.61 -6.72
CA ASP A 132 -8.13 -0.80 -7.48
C ASP A 132 -6.69 -0.95 -6.94
N VAL A 133 -6.55 -0.99 -5.62
CA VAL A 133 -5.26 -1.18 -4.94
C VAL A 133 -4.74 -2.60 -5.19
N GLU A 134 -5.58 -3.62 -5.08
CA GLU A 134 -5.19 -5.00 -5.41
C GLU A 134 -4.73 -5.13 -6.87
N THR A 135 -5.43 -4.46 -7.77
CA THR A 135 -5.07 -4.44 -9.19
C THR A 135 -3.75 -3.72 -9.40
N ASN A 136 -3.49 -2.64 -8.66
CA ASN A 136 -2.21 -1.92 -8.73
C ASN A 136 -1.03 -2.79 -8.25
N LEU A 137 -1.22 -3.59 -7.20
CA LEU A 137 -0.20 -4.52 -6.67
C LEU A 137 0.20 -5.64 -7.61
N LYS A 138 -0.66 -5.98 -8.57
CA LYS A 138 -0.43 -7.05 -9.56
C LYS A 138 0.27 -6.55 -10.84
N LYS A 139 0.46 -5.23 -10.98
CA LYS A 139 1.15 -4.61 -12.13
C LYS A 139 2.65 -4.61 -11.91
#